data_AF-A0A7W3XWF5-F1
#
_entry.id   AF-A0A7W3XWF5-F1
#
_cell.length_a   1.000
_cell.length_b   1.000
_cell.length_c   1.000
_cell.angle_alpha   90.00
_cell.angle_beta   90.00
_cell.angle_gamma   90.00
#
_symmetry.space_group_name_H-M   'P 1'
#
loop_
_entity.id
_entity.type
_entity.pdbx_description
1 polymer ?
#
loop_
_entity_poly.entity_id
_entity_poly.type
_entity_poly.pdbx_seq_one_letter_code
_entity_poly.pdbx_strand_id
1 'polypeptide(L)'
;MPLDAITYRVRPGHEDRLGEIFSPHTFRRVDSPVIRDADGGTLGMLLGTGVFVRDDVLVRVIHHDGVPADRIAEHMSVQEGVHEAERALEPFLAEERDTTTPEGFREHFHRSLMTVLEQDSPDDRPAAGTVALRHPLRPGAGAELAAAGAPAPGPSLALSAEHPTIVRTALFLHSDTLVRVVQYDGHPYDVVRYLTERCWRADAERWLAPHLEESGPPADADAYLATVHERAMLSVSHMSVLGVG
;
A
#
# COMPACT_ATOMS: atom_id res chain seq x y z
N MET A 1 -1.21 -0.62 -14.64
CA MET A 1 -1.86 0.53 -13.96
C MET A 1 -1.16 0.75 -12.62
N PRO A 2 -0.54 1.91 -12.39
CA PRO A 2 0.32 2.12 -11.23
C PRO A 2 -0.42 2.10 -9.88
N LEU A 3 0.34 1.74 -8.85
CA LEU A 3 -0.02 1.86 -7.45
C LEU A 3 0.84 2.94 -6.81
N ASP A 4 0.20 3.84 -6.07
CA ASP A 4 0.84 4.73 -5.12
C ASP A 4 0.47 4.30 -3.70
N ALA A 5 1.26 4.72 -2.71
CA ALA A 5 0.92 4.48 -1.31
C ALA A 5 1.21 5.72 -0.46
N ILE A 6 0.37 5.94 0.55
CA ILE A 6 0.64 6.87 1.64
C ILE A 6 0.66 6.11 2.97
N THR A 7 1.49 6.54 3.91
CA THR A 7 1.57 5.96 5.25
C THR A 7 1.51 7.03 6.33
N TYR A 8 0.93 6.69 7.47
CA TYR A 8 0.95 7.52 8.66
C TYR A 8 0.82 6.68 9.93
N ARG A 9 1.20 7.31 11.05
CA ARG A 9 1.26 6.67 12.36
C ARG A 9 -0.10 6.76 13.06
N VAL A 10 -0.57 5.62 13.54
CA VAL A 10 -1.80 5.49 14.34
C VAL A 10 -1.45 5.01 15.73
N ARG A 11 -2.33 5.25 16.70
CA ARG A 11 -2.19 4.68 18.02
C ARG A 11 -2.50 3.18 17.98
N PRO A 12 -1.65 2.31 18.57
CA PRO A 12 -1.88 0.86 18.61
C PRO A 12 -3.20 0.47 19.26
N GLY A 13 -3.73 -0.71 18.91
CA GLY A 13 -4.88 -1.32 19.58
C GLY A 13 -6.24 -0.77 19.16
N HIS A 14 -6.30 -0.10 18.00
CA HIS A 14 -7.52 0.49 17.44
C HIS A 14 -7.87 -0.09 16.05
N GLU A 15 -7.31 -1.23 15.68
CA GLU A 15 -7.44 -1.87 14.37
C GLU A 15 -8.90 -2.11 13.98
N ASP A 16 -9.71 -2.64 14.91
CA ASP A 16 -11.14 -2.88 14.69
C ASP A 16 -11.90 -1.58 14.39
N ARG A 17 -11.58 -0.51 15.14
CA ARG A 17 -12.23 0.79 14.99
C ARG A 17 -11.81 1.49 13.70
N LEU A 18 -10.55 1.35 13.31
CA LEU A 18 -10.06 1.76 11.99
C LEU A 18 -10.82 0.98 10.89
N GLY A 19 -11.10 -0.31 11.11
CA GLY A 19 -11.98 -1.17 10.29
C GLY A 19 -13.31 -0.53 9.99
N GLU A 20 -13.99 -0.10 11.05
CA GLU A 20 -15.32 0.49 10.95
C GLU A 20 -15.33 1.81 10.16
N ILE A 21 -14.32 2.67 10.33
CA ILE A 21 -14.21 3.98 9.64
C ILE A 21 -14.24 3.80 8.12
N PHE A 22 -13.47 2.82 7.62
CA PHE A 22 -13.34 2.59 6.18
C PHE A 22 -14.30 1.51 5.65
N SER A 23 -15.20 0.99 6.49
CA SER A 23 -16.17 -0.03 6.08
C SER A 23 -17.13 0.52 5.02
N PRO A 24 -17.65 -0.33 4.11
CA PRO A 24 -18.63 0.08 3.09
C PRO A 24 -19.93 0.69 3.67
N HIS A 25 -20.22 0.45 4.95
CA HIS A 25 -21.41 0.98 5.63
C HIS A 25 -21.21 2.39 6.19
N THR A 26 -19.95 2.79 6.43
CA THR A 26 -19.61 4.08 7.06
C THR A 26 -18.97 5.03 6.05
N PHE A 27 -18.15 4.52 5.14
CA PHE A 27 -17.46 5.34 4.15
C PHE A 27 -18.38 5.67 2.97
N ARG A 28 -18.70 6.96 2.81
CA ARG A 28 -19.47 7.46 1.67
C ARG A 28 -18.64 7.34 0.40
N ARG A 29 -19.19 6.67 -0.62
CA ARG A 29 -18.55 6.61 -1.96
C ARG A 29 -18.32 8.03 -2.48
N VAL A 30 -17.15 8.22 -3.07
CA VAL A 30 -16.75 9.46 -3.72
C VAL A 30 -17.63 9.73 -4.94
N ASP A 31 -17.96 11.00 -5.19
CA ASP A 31 -18.94 11.39 -6.21
C ASP A 31 -18.50 11.03 -7.64
N SER A 32 -17.18 11.02 -7.89
CA SER A 32 -16.62 10.63 -9.17
C SER A 32 -15.23 10.00 -9.00
N PRO A 33 -14.97 8.85 -9.64
CA PRO A 33 -13.63 8.28 -9.74
C PRO A 33 -12.75 9.01 -10.77
N VAL A 34 -13.35 9.82 -11.66
CA VAL A 34 -12.64 10.53 -12.73
C VAL A 34 -11.96 11.78 -12.17
N ILE A 35 -10.66 11.89 -12.40
CA ILE A 35 -9.83 13.06 -12.12
C ILE A 35 -9.78 13.93 -13.38
N ARG A 36 -10.09 15.22 -13.22
CA ARG A 36 -10.11 16.20 -14.31
C ARG A 36 -9.03 17.27 -14.11
N ASP A 37 -8.58 17.85 -15.21
CA ASP A 37 -7.75 19.06 -15.21
C ASP A 37 -8.60 20.33 -15.00
N ALA A 38 -7.92 21.49 -14.97
CA ALA A 38 -8.54 22.79 -14.79
C ALA A 38 -9.50 23.19 -15.93
N ASP A 39 -9.31 22.63 -17.13
CA ASP A 39 -10.14 22.88 -18.32
C ASP A 39 -11.31 21.88 -18.42
N GLY A 40 -11.42 20.95 -17.46
CA GLY A 40 -12.45 19.91 -17.40
C GLY A 40 -12.14 18.67 -18.24
N GLY A 41 -10.94 18.58 -18.82
CA GLY A 41 -10.44 17.39 -19.52
C GLY A 41 -10.14 16.24 -18.55
N THR A 42 -10.33 15.01 -18.99
CA THR A 42 -10.03 13.82 -18.17
C THR A 42 -8.52 13.58 -18.14
N LEU A 43 -7.91 13.65 -16.95
CA LEU A 43 -6.52 13.27 -16.72
C LEU A 43 -6.36 11.77 -16.47
N GLY A 44 -7.39 11.15 -15.87
CA GLY A 44 -7.41 9.75 -15.52
C GLY A 44 -8.45 9.47 -14.43
N MET A 45 -8.26 8.38 -13.69
CA MET A 45 -9.22 7.84 -12.75
C MET A 45 -8.53 7.19 -11.54
N LEU A 46 -9.14 7.36 -10.38
CA LEU A 46 -8.91 6.48 -9.23
C LEU A 46 -9.69 5.18 -9.47
N LEU A 47 -8.98 4.07 -9.46
CA LEU A 47 -9.52 2.74 -9.74
C LEU A 47 -9.87 2.00 -8.45
N GLY A 48 -9.14 2.30 -7.38
CA GLY A 48 -9.41 1.72 -6.08
C GLY A 48 -8.50 2.22 -4.98
N THR A 49 -8.83 1.84 -3.76
CA THR A 49 -8.03 2.09 -2.57
C THR A 49 -8.11 0.88 -1.65
N GLY A 50 -6.96 0.40 -1.18
CA GLY A 50 -6.86 -0.52 -0.05
C GLY A 50 -6.29 0.19 1.18
N VAL A 51 -6.86 -0.06 2.35
CA VAL A 51 -6.35 0.46 3.64
C VAL A 51 -5.89 -0.72 4.47
N PHE A 52 -4.66 -0.66 4.97
CA PHE A 52 -4.01 -1.73 5.71
C PHE A 52 -3.44 -1.18 7.01
N VAL A 53 -3.56 -1.94 8.10
CA VAL A 53 -3.00 -1.56 9.40
C VAL A 53 -2.20 -2.70 10.00
N ARG A 54 -1.10 -2.35 10.65
CA ARG A 54 -0.36 -3.25 11.54
C ARG A 54 0.37 -2.44 12.61
N ASP A 55 0.16 -2.82 13.86
CA ASP A 55 0.70 -2.13 15.03
C ASP A 55 0.28 -0.65 15.02
N ASP A 56 1.24 0.26 14.83
CA ASP A 56 1.06 1.70 14.73
C ASP A 56 1.23 2.24 13.29
N VAL A 57 1.33 1.36 12.28
CA VAL A 57 1.44 1.75 10.86
C VAL A 57 0.11 1.54 10.17
N LEU A 58 -0.43 2.61 9.55
CA LEU A 58 -1.51 2.52 8.58
C LEU A 58 -0.99 2.91 7.20
N VAL A 59 -1.21 2.03 6.20
CA VAL A 59 -0.90 2.27 4.80
C VAL A 59 -2.16 2.29 3.96
N ARG A 60 -2.30 3.31 3.13
CA ARG A 60 -3.34 3.40 2.11
C ARG A 60 -2.70 3.24 0.74
N VAL A 61 -3.02 2.13 0.06
CA VAL A 61 -2.62 1.83 -1.31
C VAL A 61 -3.66 2.39 -2.26
N ILE A 62 -3.24 3.17 -3.24
CA ILE A 62 -4.09 3.87 -4.20
C ILE A 62 -3.81 3.31 -5.58
N HIS A 63 -4.84 2.81 -6.25
CA HIS A 63 -4.75 2.31 -7.62
C HIS A 63 -5.31 3.36 -8.56
N HIS A 64 -4.55 3.71 -9.59
CA HIS A 64 -4.90 4.77 -10.55
C HIS A 64 -4.39 4.39 -11.95
N ASP A 65 -4.93 5.06 -12.98
CA ASP A 65 -4.60 4.82 -14.39
C ASP A 65 -3.46 5.71 -14.92
N GLY A 66 -2.54 6.13 -14.04
CA GLY A 66 -1.37 6.95 -14.42
C GLY A 66 -1.47 8.42 -14.03
N VAL A 67 -2.49 8.80 -13.27
CA VAL A 67 -2.60 10.15 -12.72
C VAL A 67 -1.44 10.46 -11.75
N PRO A 68 -0.81 11.63 -11.84
CA PRO A 68 0.21 12.08 -10.88
C PRO A 68 -0.31 12.21 -9.44
N ALA A 69 0.55 11.96 -8.46
CA ALA A 69 0.19 11.97 -7.04
C ALA A 69 -0.34 13.34 -6.54
N ASP A 70 0.14 14.46 -7.08
CA ASP A 70 -0.38 15.81 -6.78
C ASP A 70 -1.84 15.98 -7.20
N ARG A 71 -2.22 15.40 -8.35
CA ARG A 71 -3.59 15.43 -8.87
C ARG A 71 -4.50 14.48 -8.12
N ILE A 72 -3.97 13.34 -7.66
CA ILE A 72 -4.67 12.45 -6.74
C ILE A 72 -4.97 13.19 -5.42
N ALA A 73 -3.97 13.86 -4.85
CA ALA A 73 -4.12 14.62 -3.61
C ALA A 73 -5.15 15.76 -3.76
N GLU A 74 -5.07 16.53 -4.85
CA GLU A 74 -6.03 17.59 -5.19
C GLU A 74 -7.46 17.04 -5.28
N HIS A 75 -7.66 15.97 -6.05
CA HIS A 75 -8.97 15.35 -6.23
C HIS A 75 -9.55 14.80 -4.92
N MET A 76 -8.73 14.18 -4.08
CA MET A 76 -9.16 13.64 -2.80
C MET A 76 -9.46 14.74 -1.77
N SER A 77 -8.77 15.87 -1.85
CA SER A 77 -8.85 16.97 -0.87
C SER A 77 -10.18 17.73 -0.82
N VAL A 78 -11.09 17.46 -1.76
CA VAL A 78 -12.39 18.13 -1.88
C VAL A 78 -13.57 17.17 -1.73
N GLN A 79 -13.31 15.89 -1.51
CA GLN A 79 -14.34 14.86 -1.45
C GLN A 79 -14.93 14.76 -0.04
N GLU A 80 -16.26 14.87 0.07
CA GLU A 80 -16.97 14.82 1.36
C GLU A 80 -16.66 13.52 2.12
N GLY A 81 -16.69 12.37 1.43
CA GLY A 81 -16.38 11.06 2.03
C GLY A 81 -14.93 10.96 2.53
N VAL A 82 -13.98 11.64 1.88
CA VAL A 82 -12.58 11.71 2.36
C VAL A 82 -12.51 12.56 3.62
N HIS A 83 -13.15 13.73 3.66
CA HIS A 83 -13.18 14.56 4.87
C HIS A 83 -13.89 13.90 6.05
N GLU A 84 -14.95 13.13 5.81
CA GLU A 84 -15.62 12.33 6.84
C GLU A 84 -14.67 11.27 7.43
N ALA A 85 -13.97 10.54 6.57
CA ALA A 85 -12.99 9.55 7.01
C ALA A 85 -11.82 10.19 7.76
N GLU A 86 -11.32 11.34 7.28
CA GLU A 86 -10.25 12.09 7.97
C GLU A 86 -10.67 12.54 9.38
N ARG A 87 -11.87 13.09 9.54
CA ARG A 87 -12.41 13.46 10.87
C ARG A 87 -12.61 12.26 11.78
N ALA A 88 -13.03 11.13 11.23
CA ALA A 88 -13.23 9.91 12.01
C ALA A 88 -11.90 9.25 12.40
N LEU A 89 -10.86 9.42 11.57
CA LEU A 89 -9.51 8.90 11.77
C LEU A 89 -8.68 9.76 12.73
N GLU A 90 -8.88 11.08 12.73
CA GLU A 90 -8.13 12.05 13.55
C GLU A 90 -7.97 11.61 15.01
N PRO A 91 -9.01 11.14 15.72
CA PRO A 91 -8.87 10.72 17.09
C PRO A 91 -7.97 9.52 17.26
N PHE A 92 -7.51 8.80 16.23
CA PHE A 92 -6.66 7.61 16.32
C PHE A 92 -5.24 7.84 15.80
N LEU A 93 -4.94 9.01 15.27
CA LEU A 93 -3.59 9.34 14.80
C LEU A 93 -2.62 9.47 15.98
N ALA A 94 -1.37 9.09 15.73
CA ALA A 94 -0.28 9.33 16.69
C ALA A 94 0.21 10.77 16.65
N GLU A 95 0.05 11.43 15.50
CA GLU A 95 0.42 12.83 15.26
C GLU A 95 -0.80 13.59 14.75
N GLU A 96 -1.07 14.76 15.32
CA GLU A 96 -2.13 15.65 14.85
C GLU A 96 -1.81 16.16 13.44
N ARG A 97 -2.85 16.27 12.62
CA ARG A 97 -2.73 16.79 11.26
C ARG A 97 -3.96 17.61 10.91
N ASP A 98 -3.74 18.82 10.40
CA ASP A 98 -4.84 19.63 9.86
C ASP A 98 -5.12 19.26 8.40
N THR A 99 -6.20 18.50 8.17
CA THR A 99 -6.72 18.16 6.85
C THR A 99 -8.06 18.85 6.57
N THR A 100 -8.39 19.90 7.32
CA THR A 100 -9.66 20.64 7.20
C THR A 100 -9.70 21.56 5.98
N THR A 101 -8.53 21.95 5.46
CA THR A 101 -8.40 22.69 4.21
C THR A 101 -7.81 21.80 3.10
N PRO A 102 -8.15 22.06 1.83
CA PRO A 102 -7.52 21.37 0.71
C PRO A 102 -5.99 21.48 0.70
N GLU A 103 -5.44 22.63 1.09
CA GLU A 103 -4.00 22.88 1.20
C GLU A 103 -3.36 21.99 2.27
N GLY A 104 -3.94 21.95 3.48
CA GLY A 104 -3.44 21.13 4.58
C GLY A 104 -3.50 19.65 4.25
N PHE A 105 -4.60 19.21 3.62
CA PHE A 105 -4.72 17.84 3.12
C PHE A 105 -3.59 17.49 2.13
N ARG A 106 -3.35 18.34 1.13
CA ARG A 106 -2.29 18.13 0.13
C ARG A 106 -0.91 18.06 0.77
N GLU A 107 -0.60 18.96 1.70
CA GLU A 107 0.67 18.96 2.42
C GLU A 107 0.90 17.64 3.17
N HIS A 108 -0.10 17.18 3.93
CA HIS A 108 0.00 15.91 4.66
C HIS A 108 0.06 14.71 3.72
N PHE A 109 -0.70 14.72 2.63
CA PHE A 109 -0.64 13.68 1.61
C PHE A 109 0.78 13.56 1.06
N HIS A 110 1.39 14.68 0.65
CA HIS A 110 2.77 14.70 0.14
C HIS A 110 3.79 14.24 1.17
N ARG A 111 3.65 14.65 2.44
CA ARG A 111 4.54 14.18 3.51
C ARG A 111 4.39 12.68 3.80
N SER A 112 3.22 12.12 3.52
CA SER A 112 2.88 10.72 3.76
C SER A 112 3.19 9.81 2.56
N LEU A 113 3.49 10.38 1.38
CA LEU A 113 3.76 9.61 0.16
C LEU A 113 4.96 8.69 0.33
N MET A 114 4.75 7.42 0.04
CA MET A 114 5.78 6.41 0.02
C MET A 114 6.48 6.40 -1.34
N THR A 115 7.80 6.29 -1.34
CA THR A 115 8.62 6.11 -2.54
C THR A 115 8.42 4.70 -3.08
N VAL A 116 8.15 4.57 -4.38
CA VAL A 116 8.09 3.28 -5.07
C VAL A 116 9.52 2.81 -5.35
N LEU A 117 9.98 1.78 -4.67
CA LEU A 117 11.29 1.16 -4.92
C LEU A 117 11.21 0.17 -6.08
N GLU A 118 10.15 -0.63 -6.11
CA GLU A 118 9.91 -1.63 -7.14
C GLU A 118 8.41 -1.73 -7.41
N GLN A 119 8.02 -1.89 -8.66
CA GLN A 119 6.64 -2.20 -9.02
C GLN A 119 6.60 -2.97 -10.35
N ASP A 120 5.81 -4.02 -10.40
CA ASP A 120 5.44 -4.72 -11.63
C ASP A 120 3.92 -4.77 -11.75
N SER A 121 3.37 -4.02 -12.70
CA SER A 121 1.92 -3.86 -12.88
C SER A 121 1.50 -3.65 -14.36
N PRO A 122 1.82 -4.59 -15.25
CA PRO A 122 1.45 -4.54 -16.66
C PRO A 122 -0.04 -4.83 -16.87
N ASP A 123 -0.67 -5.49 -15.90
CA ASP A 123 -2.02 -6.01 -16.00
C ASP A 123 -3.08 -4.93 -15.76
N ASP A 124 -4.18 -4.99 -16.50
CA ASP A 124 -5.37 -4.14 -16.37
C ASP A 124 -6.58 -4.89 -15.75
N ARG A 125 -6.44 -6.21 -15.50
CA ARG A 125 -7.46 -7.01 -14.83
C ARG A 125 -7.78 -6.47 -13.43
N PRO A 126 -9.06 -6.50 -13.02
CA PRO A 126 -9.42 -6.22 -11.64
C PRO A 126 -8.73 -7.24 -10.71
N ALA A 127 -8.15 -6.77 -9.61
CA ALA A 127 -7.64 -7.65 -8.58
C ALA A 127 -8.81 -8.18 -7.73
N ALA A 128 -8.83 -9.48 -7.46
CA ALA A 128 -9.75 -10.10 -6.50
C ALA A 128 -9.42 -9.69 -5.05
N GLY A 129 -8.15 -9.41 -4.76
CA GLY A 129 -7.72 -8.92 -3.47
C GLY A 129 -6.31 -8.34 -3.47
N THR A 130 -5.94 -7.76 -2.33
CA THR A 130 -4.62 -7.17 -2.08
C THR A 130 -4.12 -7.63 -0.71
N VAL A 131 -2.87 -8.07 -0.65
CA VAL A 131 -2.14 -8.34 0.60
C VAL A 131 -1.05 -7.29 0.75
N ALA A 132 -0.89 -6.75 1.95
CA ALA A 132 0.22 -5.88 2.32
C ALA A 132 1.05 -6.53 3.44
N LEU A 133 2.38 -6.45 3.33
CA LEU A 133 3.34 -6.98 4.29
C LEU A 133 4.25 -5.84 4.76
N ARG A 134 4.28 -5.58 6.06
CA ARG A 134 5.23 -4.64 6.66
C ARG A 134 6.54 -5.35 6.95
N HIS A 135 7.64 -4.82 6.43
CA HIS A 135 8.99 -5.25 6.74
C HIS A 135 9.62 -4.24 7.73
N PRO A 136 9.84 -4.63 9.00
CA PRO A 136 10.46 -3.73 9.97
C PRO A 136 11.93 -3.52 9.60
N LEU A 137 12.28 -2.27 9.30
CA LEU A 137 13.66 -1.89 9.02
C LEU A 137 14.35 -1.45 10.30
N ARG A 138 15.66 -1.70 10.39
CA ARG A 138 16.47 -1.09 11.44
C ARG A 138 16.47 0.44 11.26
N PRO A 139 16.61 1.22 12.35
CA PRO A 139 16.68 2.67 12.26
C PRO A 139 17.73 3.17 11.25
N GLY A 140 17.32 4.08 10.37
CA GLY A 140 18.15 4.70 9.33
C GLY A 140 18.33 3.88 8.05
N ALA A 141 17.91 2.61 8.01
CA ALA A 141 18.05 1.79 6.81
C ALA A 141 17.18 2.27 5.66
N GLY A 142 16.06 2.94 5.91
CA GLY A 142 15.25 3.54 4.86
C GLY A 142 16.01 4.60 4.07
N ALA A 143 16.76 5.46 4.75
CA ALA A 143 17.59 6.47 4.08
C ALA A 143 18.68 5.82 3.21
N GLU A 144 19.27 4.72 3.69
CA GLU A 144 20.25 3.94 2.92
C GLU A 144 19.63 3.34 1.66
N LEU A 145 18.44 2.73 1.77
CA LEU A 145 17.71 2.13 0.66
C LEU A 145 17.29 3.17 -0.39
N ALA A 146 16.78 4.32 0.06
CA ALA A 146 16.43 5.43 -0.82
C ALA A 146 17.64 5.98 -1.58
N ALA A 147 18.79 6.12 -0.91
CA ALA A 147 20.03 6.58 -1.54
C ALA A 147 20.63 5.57 -2.51
N ALA A 148 20.48 4.27 -2.23
CA ALA A 148 20.99 3.20 -3.09
C ALA A 148 20.18 3.04 -4.38
N GLY A 149 18.96 3.60 -4.46
CA GLY A 149 18.06 3.38 -5.58
C GLY A 149 17.66 1.91 -5.73
N ALA A 150 17.55 1.18 -4.61
CA ALA A 150 17.20 -0.22 -4.59
C ALA A 150 15.86 -0.49 -5.33
N PRO A 151 15.72 -1.63 -6.02
CA PRO A 151 16.57 -2.82 -5.89
C PRO A 151 17.51 -3.09 -7.09
N ALA A 152 18.71 -3.63 -6.84
CA ALA A 152 19.45 -4.41 -7.83
C ALA A 152 20.43 -5.42 -7.16
N PRO A 153 20.65 -6.65 -7.71
CA PRO A 153 20.21 -7.14 -9.02
C PRO A 153 19.13 -8.24 -8.96
N GLY A 154 18.05 -8.02 -9.74
CA GLY A 154 16.90 -8.92 -9.90
C GLY A 154 15.64 -8.31 -9.25
N PRO A 155 14.51 -8.21 -9.97
CA PRO A 155 13.27 -7.75 -9.37
C PRO A 155 12.81 -8.76 -8.32
N SER A 156 12.77 -8.35 -7.05
CA SER A 156 12.26 -9.17 -5.95
C SER A 156 10.77 -9.49 -6.11
N LEU A 157 10.11 -8.76 -7.00
CA LEU A 157 8.68 -8.74 -7.21
C LEU A 157 8.25 -8.96 -8.66
N ALA A 158 9.13 -9.42 -9.55
CA ALA A 158 8.70 -9.69 -10.93
C ALA A 158 7.54 -10.69 -10.96
N LEU A 159 6.54 -10.36 -11.77
CA LEU A 159 5.48 -11.27 -12.13
C LEU A 159 6.06 -12.47 -12.86
N SER A 160 5.36 -13.61 -12.77
CA SER A 160 5.82 -14.86 -13.36
C SER A 160 4.66 -15.60 -14.01
N ALA A 161 4.91 -16.19 -15.17
CA ALA A 161 3.96 -17.08 -15.84
C ALA A 161 3.60 -18.32 -14.99
N GLU A 162 4.44 -18.69 -14.02
CA GLU A 162 4.19 -19.78 -13.05
C GLU A 162 3.22 -19.35 -11.92
N HIS A 163 2.94 -18.05 -11.80
CA HIS A 163 2.03 -17.45 -10.83
C HIS A 163 1.04 -16.49 -11.52
N PRO A 164 0.20 -16.97 -12.45
CA PRO A 164 -0.65 -16.10 -13.29
C PRO A 164 -1.76 -15.37 -12.51
N THR A 165 -2.03 -15.82 -11.29
CA THR A 165 -2.99 -15.18 -10.38
C THR A 165 -2.38 -13.99 -9.64
N ILE A 166 -1.06 -13.79 -9.66
CA ILE A 166 -0.44 -12.56 -9.15
C ILE A 166 -0.42 -11.54 -10.27
N VAL A 167 -1.14 -10.44 -10.07
CA VAL A 167 -1.43 -9.48 -11.15
C VAL A 167 -0.65 -8.18 -11.00
N ARG A 168 -0.32 -7.80 -9.76
CA ARG A 168 0.51 -6.62 -9.46
C ARG A 168 1.33 -6.83 -8.22
N THR A 169 2.50 -6.25 -8.21
CA THR A 169 3.40 -6.23 -7.06
C THR A 169 4.01 -4.86 -6.92
N ALA A 170 4.24 -4.41 -5.68
CA ALA A 170 4.94 -3.17 -5.40
C ALA A 170 5.69 -3.24 -4.07
N LEU A 171 6.76 -2.46 -3.96
CA LEU A 171 7.54 -2.25 -2.76
C LEU A 171 7.64 -0.75 -2.49
N PHE A 172 7.06 -0.32 -1.38
CA PHE A 172 6.95 1.08 -0.99
C PHE A 172 7.82 1.36 0.23
N LEU A 173 8.49 2.51 0.23
CA LEU A 173 9.35 2.96 1.31
C LEU A 173 8.94 4.34 1.80
N HIS A 174 8.83 4.50 3.11
CA HIS A 174 8.72 5.82 3.75
C HIS A 174 9.43 5.79 5.09
N SER A 175 10.43 6.65 5.26
CA SER A 175 11.32 6.59 6.42
C SER A 175 11.83 5.15 6.61
N ASP A 176 11.74 4.56 7.80
CA ASP A 176 12.10 3.15 8.04
C ASP A 176 10.90 2.17 7.93
N THR A 177 9.85 2.56 7.19
CA THR A 177 8.69 1.70 6.89
C THR A 177 8.78 1.20 5.47
N LEU A 178 9.02 -0.11 5.32
CA LEU A 178 8.98 -0.80 4.04
C LEU A 178 7.72 -1.66 3.96
N VAL A 179 6.92 -1.48 2.91
CA VAL A 179 5.69 -2.25 2.71
C VAL A 179 5.70 -2.89 1.34
N ARG A 180 5.56 -4.21 1.32
CA ARG A 180 5.32 -5.00 0.11
C ARG A 180 3.82 -5.12 -0.11
N VAL A 181 3.37 -4.86 -1.32
CA VAL A 181 1.98 -5.02 -1.76
C VAL A 181 1.93 -6.05 -2.86
N VAL A 182 1.01 -7.01 -2.75
CA VAL A 182 0.74 -8.03 -3.76
C VAL A 182 -0.75 -8.05 -4.04
N GLN A 183 -1.13 -7.74 -5.27
CA GLN A 183 -2.49 -7.92 -5.77
C GLN A 183 -2.61 -9.25 -6.50
N TYR A 184 -3.72 -9.93 -6.26
CA TYR A 184 -4.01 -11.23 -6.83
C TYR A 184 -5.43 -11.28 -7.40
N ASP A 185 -5.60 -12.11 -8.43
CA ASP A 185 -6.84 -12.51 -9.07
C ASP A 185 -6.98 -14.03 -8.93
N GLY A 186 -7.51 -14.46 -7.78
CA GLY A 186 -7.48 -15.87 -7.36
C GLY A 186 -7.62 -16.04 -5.85
N HIS A 187 -6.92 -17.04 -5.29
CA HIS A 187 -6.98 -17.32 -3.86
C HIS A 187 -5.83 -16.61 -3.11
N PRO A 188 -6.04 -16.05 -1.90
CA PRO A 188 -4.96 -15.43 -1.12
C PRO A 188 -3.77 -16.37 -0.81
N TYR A 189 -3.96 -17.68 -0.86
CA TYR A 189 -2.88 -18.66 -0.72
C TYR A 189 -1.89 -18.64 -1.89
N ASP A 190 -2.30 -18.13 -3.06
CA ASP A 190 -1.39 -17.95 -4.19
C ASP A 190 -0.32 -16.91 -3.89
N VAL A 191 -0.64 -15.89 -3.09
CA VAL A 191 0.33 -14.89 -2.62
C VAL A 191 1.41 -15.56 -1.78
N VAL A 192 1.01 -16.43 -0.86
CA VAL A 192 1.94 -17.16 0.01
C VAL A 192 2.88 -18.04 -0.79
N ARG A 193 2.35 -18.78 -1.78
CA ARG A 193 3.15 -19.60 -2.69
C ARG A 193 4.11 -18.75 -3.51
N TYR A 194 3.64 -17.64 -4.07
CA TYR A 194 4.45 -16.68 -4.83
C TYR A 194 5.62 -16.15 -4.00
N LEU A 195 5.36 -15.66 -2.79
CA LEU A 195 6.40 -15.13 -1.91
C LEU A 195 7.44 -16.20 -1.55
N THR A 196 6.99 -17.42 -1.26
CA THR A 196 7.87 -18.54 -0.93
C THR A 196 8.80 -18.90 -2.09
N GLU A 197 8.25 -19.02 -3.30
CA GLU A 197 8.99 -19.50 -4.49
C GLU A 197 9.85 -18.39 -5.11
N ARG A 198 9.35 -17.14 -5.15
CA ARG A 198 9.98 -16.02 -5.86
C ARG A 198 10.79 -15.09 -4.98
N CYS A 199 10.38 -14.90 -3.74
CA CYS A 199 11.04 -13.93 -2.86
C CYS A 199 12.06 -14.64 -1.96
N TRP A 200 11.66 -15.74 -1.29
CA TRP A 200 12.55 -16.49 -0.41
C TRP A 200 13.46 -17.49 -1.14
N ARG A 201 12.90 -18.47 -1.87
CA ARG A 201 13.70 -19.54 -2.50
C ARG A 201 14.63 -19.04 -3.60
N ALA A 202 14.23 -18.01 -4.36
CA ALA A 202 15.05 -17.44 -5.43
C ALA A 202 16.13 -16.46 -4.92
N ASP A 203 16.28 -16.30 -3.59
CA ASP A 203 17.22 -15.39 -2.94
C ASP A 203 16.99 -13.91 -3.33
N ALA A 204 15.79 -13.59 -3.84
CA ALA A 204 15.47 -12.28 -4.40
C ALA A 204 15.29 -11.20 -3.32
N GLU A 205 15.08 -11.60 -2.06
CA GLU A 205 15.05 -10.71 -0.89
C GLU A 205 16.39 -10.60 -0.14
N ARG A 206 17.47 -11.24 -0.61
CA ARG A 206 18.75 -11.24 0.12
C ARG A 206 19.29 -9.84 0.36
N TRP A 207 19.06 -8.93 -0.58
CA TRP A 207 19.48 -7.54 -0.46
C TRP A 207 18.76 -6.80 0.67
N LEU A 208 17.56 -7.25 1.10
CA LEU A 208 16.83 -6.65 2.23
C LEU A 208 17.40 -7.08 3.58
N ALA A 209 18.00 -8.27 3.68
CA ALA A 209 18.44 -8.83 4.95
C ALA A 209 19.31 -7.90 5.82
N PRO A 210 20.28 -7.14 5.27
CA PRO A 210 21.10 -6.19 6.05
C PRO A 210 20.33 -4.98 6.60
N HIS A 211 19.09 -4.76 6.18
CA HIS A 211 18.28 -3.59 6.51
C HIS A 211 17.13 -3.91 7.49
N LEU A 212 16.87 -5.19 7.80
CA LEU A 212 15.79 -5.60 8.68
C LEU A 212 16.18 -5.46 10.17
N GLU A 213 15.20 -5.13 11.02
CA GLU A 213 15.42 -4.82 12.45
C GLU A 213 15.96 -6.02 13.25
N GLU A 214 15.34 -7.20 13.15
CA GLU A 214 15.91 -8.45 13.66
C GLU A 214 15.10 -9.66 13.15
N SER A 215 15.62 -10.36 12.16
CA SER A 215 15.29 -11.78 11.86
C SER A 215 16.42 -12.32 11.00
N GLY A 216 17.12 -13.37 11.48
CA GLY A 216 17.94 -14.19 10.59
C GLY A 216 17.07 -14.75 9.44
N PRO A 217 17.68 -15.19 8.33
CA PRO A 217 16.90 -15.82 7.27
C PRO A 217 16.10 -16.99 7.84
N PRO A 218 14.81 -17.14 7.47
CA PRO A 218 14.00 -18.25 7.94
C PRO A 218 14.70 -19.58 7.60
N ALA A 219 14.74 -20.48 8.59
CA ALA A 219 15.47 -21.74 8.47
C ALA A 219 14.86 -22.70 7.43
N ASP A 220 13.54 -22.65 7.27
CA ASP A 220 12.76 -23.48 6.38
C ASP A 220 11.49 -22.76 5.90
N ALA A 221 10.67 -23.45 5.12
CA ALA A 221 9.46 -22.90 4.55
C ALA A 221 8.43 -22.54 5.63
N ASP A 222 8.28 -23.36 6.68
CA ASP A 222 7.30 -23.11 7.74
C ASP A 222 7.68 -21.86 8.56
N ALA A 223 8.98 -21.68 8.83
CA ALA A 223 9.51 -20.47 9.45
C ALA A 223 9.26 -19.23 8.56
N TYR A 224 9.42 -19.35 7.23
CA TYR A 224 9.11 -18.27 6.30
C TYR A 224 7.62 -17.93 6.32
N LEU A 225 6.73 -18.93 6.33
CA LEU A 225 5.29 -18.72 6.42
C LEU A 225 4.88 -18.00 7.71
N ALA A 226 5.47 -18.38 8.84
CA ALA A 226 5.28 -17.67 10.11
C ALA A 226 5.70 -16.20 9.99
N THR A 227 6.86 -15.93 9.38
CA THR A 227 7.32 -14.55 9.10
C THR A 227 6.35 -13.78 8.19
N VAL A 228 5.81 -14.40 7.14
CA VAL A 228 4.81 -13.75 6.26
C VAL A 228 3.56 -13.39 7.07
N HIS A 229 3.06 -14.29 7.91
CA HIS A 229 1.91 -14.03 8.78
C HIS A 229 2.21 -12.92 9.81
N GLU A 230 3.41 -12.92 10.40
CA GLU A 230 3.92 -11.87 11.29
C GLU A 230 4.23 -10.54 10.58
N ARG A 231 4.15 -10.47 9.25
CA ARG A 231 4.31 -9.22 8.51
C ARG A 231 3.00 -8.76 7.88
N ALA A 232 2.03 -9.66 7.73
CA ALA A 232 0.73 -9.39 7.13
C ALA A 232 0.01 -8.26 7.85
N MET A 233 -0.33 -7.21 7.09
CA MET A 233 -1.15 -6.12 7.59
C MET A 233 -2.62 -6.52 7.46
N LEU A 234 -3.42 -6.16 8.46
CA LEU A 234 -4.87 -6.34 8.42
C LEU A 234 -5.45 -5.44 7.33
N SER A 235 -6.20 -6.02 6.39
CA SER A 235 -6.97 -5.25 5.41
C SER A 235 -8.21 -4.68 6.10
N VAL A 236 -8.23 -3.37 6.22
CA VAL A 236 -9.25 -2.57 6.92
C VAL A 236 -10.39 -2.24 5.98
N SER A 237 -10.07 -1.99 4.71
CA SER A 237 -11.03 -1.74 3.64
C SER A 237 -10.40 -1.96 2.29
N HIS A 238 -11.19 -2.38 1.32
CA HIS A 238 -10.82 -2.43 -0.08
C HIS A 238 -11.99 -1.91 -0.92
N MET A 239 -11.77 -0.77 -1.56
CA MET A 239 -12.76 -0.15 -2.46
C MET A 239 -12.23 -0.22 -3.88
N SER A 240 -13.03 -0.75 -4.79
CA SER A 240 -12.76 -0.74 -6.23
C SER A 240 -13.91 -0.05 -6.94
N VAL A 241 -13.57 0.78 -7.93
CA VAL A 241 -14.51 1.43 -8.85
C VAL A 241 -14.93 0.45 -9.95
N LEU A 242 -14.06 -0.51 -10.29
CA LEU A 242 -14.33 -1.60 -11.21
C LEU A 242 -15.15 -2.72 -10.52
N GLY A 243 -16.21 -2.33 -9.80
CA GLY A 243 -17.01 -3.23 -8.97
C GLY A 243 -17.25 -4.58 -9.64
N VAL A 244 -16.86 -5.63 -8.91
CA VAL A 244 -17.19 -7.02 -9.17
C VAL A 244 -18.69 -7.10 -9.46
N GLY A 245 -19.03 -7.48 -10.69
CA GLY A 245 -20.38 -7.93 -11.05
C GLY A 245 -20.64 -9.34 -10.55
#